data_AF-A0A7J9VKS1-F1
#
_entry.id   AF-A0A7J9VKS1-F1
#
_cell.length_a   1.000
_cell.length_b   1.000
_cell.length_c   1.000
_cell.angle_alpha   90.00
_cell.angle_beta   90.00
_cell.angle_gamma   90.00
#
_symmetry.space_group_name_H-M   'P 1'
#
loop_
_entity.id
_entity.type
_entity.pdbx_description
1 polymer ?
#
loop_
_entity_poly.entity_id
_entity_poly.type
_entity_poly.pdbx_seq_one_letter_code
_entity_poly.pdbx_strand_id
1 'polypeptide(L)' 'MGHRIGRRAVLAVYALLIMVPLVVVFSGSFKTQGELFDSPFGFPSSPDLKNYVTVLT' A
#
# COMPACT_ATOMS: atom_id res chain seq x y z
N MET A 1 -34.60 -1.40 -2.66
CA MET A 1 -33.36 -1.73 -3.42
C MET A 1 -32.19 -0.79 -3.08
N GLY A 2 -32.40 0.54 -3.00
CA GLY A 2 -31.34 1.54 -2.74
C GLY A 2 -30.51 1.36 -1.47
N HIS A 3 -31.10 0.89 -0.37
CA HIS A 3 -30.36 0.63 0.88
C HIS A 3 -29.23 -0.40 0.74
N ARG A 4 -29.40 -1.42 -0.15
CA ARG A 4 -28.36 -2.43 -0.40
C ARG A 4 -27.19 -1.85 -1.18
N ILE A 5 -27.46 -0.95 -2.12
CA ILE A 5 -26.45 -0.27 -2.94
C ILE A 5 -25.68 0.75 -2.09
N GLY A 6 -26.39 1.56 -1.29
CA GLY A 6 -25.75 2.51 -0.37
C GLY A 6 -24.82 1.83 0.63
N ARG A 7 -25.27 0.73 1.26
CA ARG A 7 -24.42 -0.05 2.17
C ARG A 7 -23.16 -0.60 1.48
N ARG A 8 -23.29 -1.15 0.27
CA ARG A 8 -22.14 -1.68 -0.49
C ARG A 8 -21.15 -0.58 -0.86
N ALA A 9 -21.64 0.60 -1.27
CA ALA A 9 -20.80 1.75 -1.58
C ALA A 9 -20.01 2.20 -0.35
N VAL A 10 -20.67 2.35 0.80
CA VAL A 10 -20.01 2.72 2.06
C VAL A 10 -18.93 1.69 2.42
N LEU A 11 -19.26 0.40 2.40
CA LEU A 11 -18.28 -0.66 2.69
C LEU A 11 -17.10 -0.66 1.71
N ALA A 12 -17.35 -0.41 0.41
CA ALA A 12 -16.28 -0.32 -0.58
C ALA A 12 -15.35 0.87 -0.32
N VAL A 13 -15.89 2.03 0.06
CA VAL A 13 -15.09 3.20 0.45
C VAL A 13 -14.22 2.86 1.66
N TYR A 14 -14.79 2.30 2.72
CA TYR A 14 -14.01 1.87 3.90
C TYR A 14 -12.94 0.84 3.55
N ALA A 15 -13.25 -0.12 2.68
CA ALA A 15 -12.29 -1.11 2.23
C ALA A 15 -11.12 -0.45 1.48
N LEU A 16 -11.39 0.50 0.59
CA LEU A 16 -10.34 1.24 -0.14
C LEU A 16 -9.48 2.10 0.81
N LEU A 17 -10.11 2.78 1.77
CA LEU A 17 -9.40 3.57 2.78
C LEU A 17 -8.40 2.73 3.59
N ILE A 18 -8.71 1.45 3.83
CA ILE A 18 -7.82 0.51 4.51
C ILE A 18 -6.81 -0.11 3.54
N MET A 19 -7.24 -0.48 2.32
CA MET A 19 -6.40 -1.16 1.35
C MET A 19 -5.23 -0.28 0.87
N VAL A 20 -5.49 1.01 0.62
CA VAL A 20 -4.46 1.94 0.12
C VAL A 20 -3.21 1.99 1.02
N PRO A 21 -3.32 2.28 2.34
CA PRO A 21 -2.12 2.31 3.20
C PRO A 21 -1.44 0.95 3.31
N LEU A 22 -2.18 -0.17 3.27
CA LEU A 22 -1.59 -1.51 3.27
C LEU A 22 -0.74 -1.76 2.01
N VAL A 23 -1.26 -1.38 0.84
CA VAL A 23 -0.52 -1.49 -0.43
C VAL A 23 0.70 -0.59 -0.44
N VAL A 24 0.61 0.62 0.12
CA VAL A 24 1.73 1.55 0.24
C VAL A 24 2.84 0.99 1.12
N VAL A 25 2.49 0.48 2.31
CA VAL A 25 3.47 -0.13 3.23
C VAL A 25 4.11 -1.37 2.62
N PHE A 26 3.28 -2.27 2.03
CA PHE A 26 3.77 -3.47 1.38
C PHE A 26 4.66 -3.15 0.18
N SER A 27 4.30 -2.18 -0.66
CA SER A 27 5.12 -1.80 -1.82
C SER A 27 6.38 -1.07 -1.39
N GLY A 28 6.29 -0.22 -0.37
CA GLY A 28 7.41 0.55 0.18
C GLY A 28 8.47 -0.33 0.85
N SER A 29 8.11 -1.48 1.42
CA SER A 29 9.10 -2.39 2.01
C SER A 29 10.08 -2.97 0.99
N PHE A 30 9.69 -3.00 -0.28
CA PHE A 30 10.54 -3.42 -1.40
C PHE A 30 11.26 -2.26 -2.11
N LYS A 31 11.12 -1.02 -1.64
CA LYS A 31 11.78 0.15 -2.25
C LYS A 31 13.11 0.47 -1.58
N THR A 32 14.00 1.08 -2.36
CA THR A 32 15.18 1.76 -1.80
C THR A 32 14.76 3.03 -1.03
N GLN A 33 15.64 3.53 -0.15
CA GLN A 33 15.37 4.79 0.58
C GLN A 33 15.10 5.96 -0.38
N GLY A 34 15.86 6.09 -1.48
CA GLY A 34 15.64 7.15 -2.47
C GLY A 34 14.25 7.06 -3.12
N GLU A 35 13.85 5.88 -3.58
CA GLU A 35 12.54 5.68 -4.22
C GLU A 35 11.36 5.92 -3.27
N LEU A 36 11.52 5.65 -1.97
CA LEU A 36 10.55 5.93 -0.93
C LEU A 36 10.25 7.44 -0.80
N PHE A 37 11.28 8.28 -0.92
CA PHE A 37 11.12 9.73 -0.86
C PHE A 37 10.66 10.33 -2.19
N ASP A 38 11.14 9.81 -3.32
CA ASP A 38 10.78 10.32 -4.64
C ASP A 38 9.35 9.92 -5.07
N SER A 39 8.89 8.72 -4.68
CA SER A 39 7.61 8.15 -5.13
C SER A 39 6.85 7.38 -4.03
N PRO A 40 6.44 8.02 -2.91
CA PRO A 40 5.92 7.31 -1.74
C PRO A 40 4.69 6.43 -2.01
N PHE A 41 3.85 6.79 -2.97
CA PHE A 41 2.63 6.03 -3.33
C PHE A 41 2.77 5.18 -4.61
N GLY A 42 3.93 5.19 -5.26
CA GLY A 42 4.18 4.41 -6.47
C GLY A 42 4.52 2.95 -6.18
N PHE A 43 4.51 2.09 -7.20
CA PHE A 43 5.10 0.77 -7.11
C PHE A 43 6.63 0.83 -7.14
N PRO A 44 7.36 -0.16 -6.60
CA PRO A 44 8.81 -0.24 -6.72
C PRO A 44 9.22 -0.43 -8.19
N SER A 45 10.32 0.21 -8.62
CA SER A 45 10.86 0.02 -9.98
C SER A 45 11.39 -1.40 -10.18
N SER A 46 11.98 -1.96 -9.11
CA SER A 46 12.41 -3.36 -8.99
C SER A 46 12.33 -3.77 -7.52
N PRO A 47 11.93 -5.02 -7.18
CA PRO A 47 11.90 -5.46 -5.79
C PRO A 47 13.30 -5.47 -5.15
N ASP A 48 13.48 -4.73 -4.05
CA ASP A 48 14.69 -4.73 -3.22
C ASP A 48 14.41 -5.39 -1.85
N LEU A 49 15.21 -6.40 -1.49
CA LEU A 49 15.08 -7.13 -0.23
C LEU A 49 16.03 -6.65 0.88
N LYS A 50 16.88 -5.65 0.60
CA LYS A 50 17.87 -5.15 1.57
C LYS A 50 17.23 -4.71 2.88
N ASN A 51 16.07 -4.06 2.84
CA ASN A 51 15.36 -3.63 4.05
C ASN A 51 15.05 -4.82 4.99
N TYR A 52 14.66 -5.97 4.43
CA TYR A 52 14.40 -7.18 5.22
C TYR A 52 15.69 -7.75 5.80
N VAL A 53 16.77 -7.81 5.02
CA VAL A 53 18.08 -8.27 5.51
C VAL A 53 18.55 -7.36 6.65
N THR A 54 18.56 -6.04 6.44
CA THR A 54 18.99 -5.05 7.43
C THR A 54 18.24 -5.11 8.75
N VAL A 55 16.96 -5.48 8.75
CA VAL A 55 16.17 -5.59 10.00
C VAL A 55 16.35 -6.96 10.68
N LEU A 56 16.69 -8.01 9.92
CA LEU A 56 16.78 -9.38 10.43
C LEU A 56 18.22 -9.83 10.78
N THR A 57 19.23 -9.05 10.42
CA THR A 57 20.65 -9.29 10.76
C THR A 57 21.19 -8.18 11.64
#